data_AF-A0A7C7JYC3-F1
#
_entry.id   AF-A0A7C7JYC3-F1
#
_cell.length_a   1.000
_cell.length_b   1.000
_cell.length_c   1.000
_cell.angle_alpha   90.00
_cell.angle_beta   90.00
_cell.angle_gamma   90.00
#
_symmetry.space_group_name_H-M   'P 1'
#
loop_
_entity.id
_entity.type
_entity.pdbx_description
1 polymer ?
#
loop_
_entity_poly.entity_id
_entity_poly.type
_entity_poly.pdbx_seq_one_letter_code
_entity_poly.pdbx_strand_id
1 'polypeptide(L)' 'MKHDWKMADLSQKDKTLCSWAEKLTLTPGKMNESDVRRLEEAGFSQNAISDAAQVIGYFNYINRIADGLGVDLELEMMK' A
#
# COMPACT_ATOMS: atom_id res chain seq x y z
N MET A 1 -4.82 10.28 -14.86
CA MET A 1 -4.78 9.39 -13.69
C MET A 1 -5.73 9.94 -12.63
N LYS A 2 -6.55 9.10 -11.98
CA LYS A 2 -7.16 9.52 -10.71
C LYS A 2 -6.04 9.50 -9.67
N HIS A 3 -5.63 10.66 -9.18
CA HIS A 3 -4.52 10.81 -8.24
C HIS A 3 -4.89 10.35 -6.82
N ASP A 4 -6.18 10.14 -6.54
CA ASP A 4 -6.68 9.69 -5.25
C ASP A 4 -7.55 8.43 -5.41
N TRP A 5 -7.11 7.34 -4.78
CA TRP A 5 -7.82 6.06 -4.76
C TRP A 5 -9.19 6.17 -4.10
N LYS A 6 -9.41 7.16 -3.22
CA LYS A 6 -10.69 7.43 -2.56
C LYS A 6 -11.77 7.86 -3.55
N MET A 7 -11.38 8.40 -4.71
CA MET A 7 -12.27 8.81 -5.80
C MET A 7 -12.43 7.72 -6.88
N ALA A 8 -11.71 6.61 -6.76
CA ALA A 8 -11.82 5.50 -7.69
C ALA A 8 -13.06 4.64 -7.38
N ASP A 9 -13.66 4.08 -8.43
CA ASP A 9 -14.78 3.15 -8.29
C ASP A 9 -14.24 1.76 -7.92
N LEU A 10 -13.90 1.62 -6.65
CA LEU A 10 -13.30 0.42 -6.07
C LEU A 10 -14.31 -0.33 -5.22
N SER A 11 -14.18 -1.66 -5.23
CA SER A 11 -14.92 -2.52 -4.32
C SER A 11 -14.60 -2.16 -2.87
N GLN A 12 -15.50 -2.51 -1.95
CA GLN A 12 -15.25 -2.28 -0.53
C GLN A 12 -13.99 -3.03 -0.06
N LYS A 13 -13.72 -4.21 -0.64
CA LYS A 13 -12.53 -5.00 -0.37
C LYS A 13 -11.24 -4.27 -0.75
N ASP A 14 -11.20 -3.69 -1.95
CA ASP A 14 -10.03 -2.94 -2.44
C ASP A 14 -9.82 -1.64 -1.65
N LYS A 15 -10.91 -0.95 -1.29
CA LYS A 15 -10.84 0.24 -0.41
C LYS A 15 -10.23 -0.10 0.95
N THR A 16 -10.56 -1.25 1.53
CA THR A 16 -9.96 -1.71 2.79
C THR A 16 -8.45 -1.94 2.63
N LEU A 17 -8.03 -2.57 1.51
CA LEU A 17 -6.62 -2.77 1.20
C LEU A 17 -5.87 -1.45 1.02
N CYS A 18 -6.42 -0.50 0.26
CA CYS A 18 -5.81 0.81 0.05
C CYS A 18 -5.68 1.62 1.36
N SER A 19 -6.71 1.60 2.20
CA SER A 19 -6.68 2.24 3.52
C SER A 19 -5.60 1.64 4.43
N TRP A 20 -5.47 0.31 4.41
CA TRP A 20 -4.43 -0.38 5.14
C TRP A 20 -3.02 -0.05 4.62
N ALA A 21 -2.84 0.00 3.30
CA ALA A 21 -1.58 0.40 2.67
C ALA A 21 -1.18 1.84 3.00
N GLU A 22 -2.13 2.78 2.98
CA GLU A 22 -1.94 4.17 3.38
C GLU A 22 -1.49 4.25 4.86
N LYS A 23 -2.17 3.53 5.77
CA LYS A 23 -1.81 3.50 7.19
C LYS A 23 -0.41 2.91 7.43
N LEU A 24 -0.09 1.77 6.80
CA LEU A 24 1.20 1.09 6.93
C LEU A 24 2.35 1.97 6.39
N THR A 25 2.08 2.77 5.36
CA THR A 25 3.05 3.70 4.78
C THR A 25 3.29 4.92 5.67
N LEU A 26 2.22 5.56 6.14
CA LEU A 26 2.31 6.84 6.87
C LEU A 26 2.61 6.66 8.37
N THR A 27 2.11 5.58 8.96
CA THR A 27 2.16 5.35 10.41
C THR A 27 2.46 3.90 10.79
N PRO A 28 3.55 3.28 10.30
CA PRO A 28 3.85 1.88 10.57
C PRO A 28 3.95 1.56 12.08
N GLY A 29 4.44 2.50 12.90
CA GLY A 29 4.51 2.33 14.36
C GLY A 29 3.16 2.33 15.10
N LYS A 30 2.05 2.63 14.41
CA LYS A 30 0.68 2.61 14.96
C LYS A 30 -0.14 1.41 14.47
N MET A 31 0.50 0.48 13.76
CA MET A 31 -0.14 -0.75 13.31
C MET A 31 -0.41 -1.66 14.49
N ASN A 32 -1.54 -2.36 14.45
CA ASN A 32 -1.91 -3.36 15.44
C ASN A 32 -2.74 -4.48 14.78
N GLU A 33 -3.02 -5.53 15.53
CA GLU A 33 -3.73 -6.71 15.01
C GLU A 33 -5.13 -6.39 14.44
N SER A 34 -5.80 -5.33 14.92
CA SER A 34 -7.12 -4.94 14.39
C SER A 34 -7.05 -4.42 12.95
N ASP A 35 -5.89 -3.96 12.50
CA ASP A 35 -5.68 -3.58 11.10
C ASP A 35 -5.66 -4.81 10.19
N VAL A 36 -5.04 -5.91 10.66
CA VAL A 36 -4.99 -7.20 9.94
C VAL A 36 -6.37 -7.87 9.96
N ARG A 37 -7.04 -7.90 11.12
CA ARG A 37 -8.39 -8.48 11.23
C ARG A 37 -9.40 -7.84 10.29
N ARG A 38 -9.31 -6.51 10.08
CA ARG A 38 -10.16 -5.81 9.10
C ARG A 38 -9.97 -6.29 7.66
N LEU A 39 -8.76 -6.74 7.28
CA LEU A 39 -8.52 -7.34 5.98
C LEU A 39 -9.09 -8.76 5.89
N GLU A 40 -8.95 -9.55 6.95
CA GLU A 40 -9.56 -10.88 7.04
C GLU A 40 -11.09 -10.80 6.93
N GLU A 41 -11.72 -9.86 7.64
CA GLU A 41 -13.16 -9.56 7.57
C GLU A 41 -13.60 -9.09 6.17
N ALA A 42 -12.72 -8.40 5.43
CA ALA A 42 -12.94 -8.04 4.04
C ALA A 42 -12.72 -9.23 3.07
N GLY A 43 -12.37 -10.42 3.57
CA GLY A 43 -12.22 -11.66 2.82
C GLY A 43 -10.83 -11.85 2.21
N PHE A 44 -9.78 -11.23 2.75
CA PHE A 44 -8.40 -11.56 2.39
C PHE A 44 -7.92 -12.78 3.17
N SER A 45 -7.19 -13.67 2.49
CA SER A 45 -6.47 -14.75 3.16
C SER A 45 -5.18 -14.22 3.79
N GLN A 46 -4.66 -14.94 4.79
CA GLN A 46 -3.41 -14.55 5.44
C GLN A 46 -2.22 -14.49 4.46
N ASN A 47 -2.19 -15.36 3.46
CA ASN A 47 -1.17 -15.30 2.41
C ASN A 47 -1.32 -14.01 1.59
N ALA A 48 -2.54 -13.63 1.20
CA ALA A 48 -2.76 -12.39 0.46
C ALA A 48 -2.40 -11.13 1.28
N ILE A 49 -2.64 -11.15 2.60
CA ILE A 49 -2.23 -10.07 3.51
C ILE A 49 -0.71 -10.00 3.60
N SER A 50 -0.03 -11.14 3.71
CA SER A 50 1.44 -11.21 3.69
C SER A 50 2.03 -10.68 2.39
N ASP A 51 1.45 -11.06 1.25
CA ASP A 51 1.88 -10.58 -0.07
C ASP A 51 1.70 -9.07 -0.19
N ALA A 52 0.55 -8.55 0.24
CA ALA A 52 0.28 -7.12 0.27
C ALA A 52 1.31 -6.37 1.15
N ALA A 53 1.61 -6.88 2.35
CA ALA A 53 2.58 -6.29 3.27
C ALA A 53 3.97 -6.15 2.60
N GLN A 54 4.40 -7.21 1.91
CA GLN A 54 5.69 -7.24 1.21
C GLN A 54 5.74 -6.24 0.05
N VAL A 55 4.68 -6.18 -0.76
CA VAL A 55 4.59 -5.22 -1.88
C VAL A 55 4.60 -3.77 -1.36
N ILE A 56 3.79 -3.47 -0.34
CA ILE A 56 3.75 -2.13 0.27
C ILE A 56 5.10 -1.77 0.89
N GLY A 57 5.76 -2.73 1.55
CA GLY A 57 7.09 -2.56 2.13
C GLY A 57 8.16 -2.31 1.06
N TYR A 58 8.10 -3.04 -0.06
CA TYR A 58 9.03 -2.90 -1.17
C TYR A 58 8.96 -1.50 -1.81
N PHE A 59 7.74 -1.01 -2.11
CA PHE A 59 7.58 0.35 -2.64
C PHE A 59 8.04 1.41 -1.63
N ASN A 60 7.76 1.20 -0.35
CA ASN A 60 8.27 2.05 0.72
C ASN A 60 9.81 2.10 0.73
N TYR A 61 10.48 0.97 0.59
CA TYR A 61 11.93 0.91 0.50
C TYR A 61 12.45 1.63 -0.75
N ILE A 62 11.94 1.29 -1.93
CA ILE A 62 12.49 1.80 -3.18
C ILE A 62 12.27 3.31 -3.35
N ASN A 63 11.11 3.83 -2.91
CA ASN A 63 10.84 5.27 -2.92
C ASN A 63 11.84 6.02 -2.04
N ARG A 64 12.18 5.47 -0.86
CA ARG A 64 13.20 6.08 0.03
C ARG A 64 14.59 6.07 -0.59
N ILE A 65 14.95 5.02 -1.34
CA ILE A 65 16.24 4.96 -2.03
C ILE A 65 16.28 5.96 -3.19
N ALA A 66 15.23 6.00 -4.01
CA ALA A 66 15.13 6.92 -5.14
C ALA A 66 15.15 8.39 -4.68
N ASP A 67 14.20 8.77 -3.82
CA ASP A 67 14.08 10.14 -3.33
C ASP A 67 15.29 10.54 -2.48
N GLY A 68 15.79 9.62 -1.65
CA GLY A 68 16.92 9.86 -0.75
C GLY A 68 18.25 10.04 -1.47
N LEU A 69 18.41 9.44 -2.65
CA LEU A 69 19.61 9.57 -3.48
C LEU A 69 19.44 10.53 -4.66
N GLY A 70 18.23 11.07 -4.87
CA GLY A 70 17.90 11.92 -6.01
C GLY A 70 17.96 11.19 -7.36
N VAL A 71 17.61 9.91 -7.37
CA VAL A 71 17.60 9.06 -8.57
C VAL A 71 16.16 8.86 -9.02
N ASP A 72 15.84 9.28 -10.25
CA ASP A 72 14.55 8.96 -10.86
C ASP A 72 14.51 7.46 -11.23
N LEU A 73 13.56 6.74 -10.64
CA LEU A 73 13.21 5.38 -11.05
C LEU A 73 12.49 5.45 -12.40
N GLU A 74 13.31 5.42 -13.45
CA GLU A 74 12.97 5.16 -14.84
C GLU A 74 12.28 6.28 -15.63
N LEU A 75 13.04 6.83 -16.57
CA LEU A 75 12.58 7.64 -17.70
C LEU A 75 11.47 6.95 -18.54
N GLU A 76 11.26 5.64 -18.40
CA GLU A 76 10.20 4.88 -19.08
C GLU A 76 8.81 5.03 -18.46
N MET A 77 8.72 5.38 -17.17
CA MET A 77 7.44 5.62 -16.48
C MET A 77 6.83 7.01 -16.75
N MET A 78 7.55 7.88 -17.48
CA MET A 78 7.09 9.23 -17.86
C MET A 78 6.36 9.30 -19.21
N LYS A 79 6.10 8.17 -19.87
CA LYS A 79 5.26 8.10 -21.09
C LYS A 79 3.80 7.89 -20.76
#